data_AF-A0A2G9TC71-F1
#
_entry.id   AF-A0A2G9TC71-F1
#
_cell.length_a   1.000
_cell.length_b   1.000
_cell.length_c   1.000
_cell.angle_alpha   90.00
_cell.angle_beta   90.00
_cell.angle_gamma   90.00
#
_symmetry.space_group_name_H-M   'P 1'
#
loop_
_entity.id
_entity.type
_entity.pdbx_description
1 polymer ?
#
loop_
_entity_poly.entity_id
_entity_poly.type
_entity_poly.pdbx_seq_one_letter_code
_entity_poly.pdbx_strand_id
1 'polypeptide(L)'
;MWKKYIQWEKSNPMETEEYGQFARRVVYAYEQSLLCLGYYPDMWYEAALFLQQAGKQLEEKGDVKLAQQMTAEAMQLFDRAISGLMKHSQLLYFAYADFEEERMKFDNVKKIYDNLLAIDHIDPTL
;
A
#
# COMPACT_ATOMS: atom_id res chain seq x y z
N MET A 1 -16.72 -5.40 -9.68
CA MET A 1 -17.04 -6.45 -8.70
C MET A 1 -16.11 -6.37 -7.49
N TRP A 2 -14.78 -6.40 -7.69
CA TRP A 2 -13.77 -6.29 -6.62
C TRP A 2 -13.94 -5.10 -5.68
N LYS A 3 -14.13 -3.87 -6.20
CA LYS A 3 -14.36 -2.69 -5.33
C LYS A 3 -15.55 -2.89 -4.38
N LYS A 4 -16.66 -3.48 -4.85
CA LYS A 4 -17.82 -3.79 -3.99
C LYS A 4 -17.48 -4.83 -2.93
N TYR A 5 -16.72 -5.86 -3.29
CA TYR A 5 -16.30 -6.90 -2.34
C TYR A 5 -15.35 -6.34 -1.27
N ILE A 6 -14.36 -5.54 -1.66
CA ILE A 6 -13.45 -4.87 -0.72
C ILE A 6 -14.21 -3.94 0.23
N GLN A 7 -15.19 -3.17 -0.29
CA GLN A 7 -16.02 -2.32 0.56
C GLN A 7 -16.90 -3.12 1.52
N TRP A 8 -17.44 -4.25 1.06
CA TRP A 8 -18.15 -5.20 1.93
C TRP A 8 -17.22 -5.78 3.00
N GLU A 9 -15.98 -6.13 2.66
CA GLU A 9 -15.00 -6.61 3.63
C GLU A 9 -14.67 -5.53 4.68
N LYS A 10 -14.47 -4.28 4.23
CA LYS A 10 -14.22 -3.10 5.07
C LYS A 10 -15.38 -2.74 6.00
N SER A 11 -16.62 -3.13 5.67
CA SER A 11 -17.76 -2.90 6.57
C SER A 11 -17.78 -3.87 7.76
N ASN A 12 -16.78 -4.73 7.90
CA ASN A 12 -16.64 -5.73 8.96
C ASN A 12 -17.92 -6.57 9.18
N PRO A 13 -18.40 -7.31 8.16
CA PRO A 13 -19.68 -8.00 8.19
C PRO A 13 -19.72 -9.18 9.18
N MET A 14 -18.56 -9.61 9.69
CA MET A 14 -18.45 -10.64 10.71
C MET A 14 -18.28 -10.05 12.12
N GLU A 15 -18.36 -8.72 12.26
CA GLU A 15 -18.23 -8.00 13.53
C GLU A 15 -16.98 -8.45 14.32
N THR A 16 -15.87 -8.66 13.61
CA THR A 16 -14.62 -9.12 14.20
C THR A 16 -14.10 -8.05 15.17
N GLU A 17 -14.01 -8.39 16.45
CA GLU A 17 -13.54 -7.47 17.52
C GLU A 17 -12.04 -7.22 17.43
N GLU A 18 -11.27 -8.28 17.13
CA GLU A 18 -9.83 -8.22 17.01
C GLU A 18 -9.44 -7.55 15.68
N TYR A 19 -8.91 -6.34 15.78
CA TYR A 19 -8.69 -5.46 14.63
C TYR A 19 -7.68 -6.03 13.63
N GLY A 20 -6.67 -6.76 14.11
CA GLY A 20 -5.67 -7.41 13.26
C GLY A 20 -6.30 -8.44 12.33
N GLN A 21 -7.19 -9.31 12.84
CA GLN A 21 -7.98 -10.24 12.03
C GLN A 21 -8.86 -9.52 11.00
N PHE A 22 -9.54 -8.44 11.39
CA PHE A 22 -10.31 -7.63 10.44
C PHE A 22 -9.42 -7.07 9.33
N ALA A 23 -8.31 -6.43 9.69
CA ALA A 23 -7.38 -5.82 8.74
C ALA A 23 -6.81 -6.87 7.77
N ARG A 24 -6.43 -8.05 8.27
CA ARG A 24 -5.94 -9.17 7.46
C ARG A 24 -6.93 -9.61 6.38
N ARG A 25 -8.23 -9.66 6.69
CA ARG A 25 -9.24 -10.05 5.71
C ARG A 25 -9.37 -9.01 4.59
N VAL A 26 -9.34 -7.73 4.93
CA VAL A 26 -9.36 -6.64 3.94
C VAL A 26 -8.10 -6.66 3.06
N VAL A 27 -6.92 -6.84 3.67
CA VAL A 27 -5.64 -6.99 2.93
C VAL A 27 -5.72 -8.19 1.97
N TYR A 28 -6.25 -9.32 2.43
CA TYR A 28 -6.45 -10.49 1.58
C TYR A 28 -7.35 -10.18 0.37
N ALA A 29 -8.48 -9.47 0.58
CA ALA A 29 -9.35 -9.06 -0.51
C ALA A 29 -8.63 -8.16 -1.53
N TYR A 30 -7.77 -7.25 -1.06
CA TYR A 30 -6.91 -6.45 -1.94
C TYR A 30 -5.93 -7.32 -2.73
N GLU A 31 -5.18 -8.22 -2.08
CA GLU A 31 -4.24 -9.13 -2.75
C GLU A 31 -4.92 -9.97 -3.85
N GLN A 32 -6.10 -10.54 -3.56
CA GLN A 32 -6.85 -11.30 -4.56
C GLN A 32 -7.29 -10.41 -5.74
N SER A 33 -7.67 -9.16 -5.45
CA SER A 33 -8.06 -8.23 -6.51
C SER A 33 -6.89 -7.85 -7.42
N LEU A 34 -5.68 -7.74 -6.88
CA LEU A 34 -4.47 -7.38 -7.64
C LEU A 34 -4.03 -8.45 -8.63
N LEU A 35 -4.41 -9.72 -8.42
CA LEU A 35 -4.18 -10.79 -9.40
C LEU A 35 -4.93 -10.53 -10.72
N CYS A 36 -6.09 -9.88 -10.65
CA CYS A 36 -6.94 -9.59 -11.82
C CYS A 36 -6.87 -8.13 -12.25
N LEU A 37 -6.57 -7.21 -11.33
CA LEU A 37 -6.60 -5.76 -11.52
C LEU A 37 -5.23 -5.10 -11.27
N GLY A 38 -4.14 -5.86 -11.34
CA GLY A 38 -2.79 -5.36 -11.06
C GLY A 38 -2.28 -4.30 -12.04
N TYR A 39 -2.97 -4.05 -13.16
CA TYR A 39 -2.65 -2.95 -14.08
C TYR A 39 -3.32 -1.61 -13.73
N TYR A 40 -4.08 -1.56 -12.63
CA TYR A 40 -4.80 -0.37 -12.19
C TYR A 40 -4.10 0.26 -10.99
N PRO A 41 -3.43 1.43 -11.13
CA PRO A 41 -2.65 2.05 -10.06
C PRO A 41 -3.46 2.40 -8.81
N ASP A 42 -4.74 2.76 -8.97
CA ASP A 42 -5.65 3.06 -7.87
C ASP A 42 -5.84 1.85 -6.94
N MET A 43 -5.86 0.63 -7.48
CA MET A 43 -5.97 -0.59 -6.66
C MET A 43 -4.75 -0.81 -5.77
N TRP A 44 -3.55 -0.55 -6.28
CA TRP A 44 -2.31 -0.64 -5.49
C TRP A 44 -2.25 0.47 -4.44
N TYR A 45 -2.61 1.70 -4.82
CA TYR A 45 -2.63 2.85 -3.93
C TYR A 45 -3.62 2.64 -2.77
N GLU A 46 -4.87 2.25 -3.06
CA GLU A 46 -5.88 1.99 -2.04
C GLU A 46 -5.47 0.86 -1.08
N ALA A 47 -4.82 -0.20 -1.59
CA ALA A 47 -4.33 -1.30 -0.78
C ALA A 47 -3.19 -0.86 0.15
N ALA A 48 -2.22 -0.11 -0.36
CA ALA A 48 -1.12 0.42 0.43
C ALA A 48 -1.62 1.41 1.49
N LEU A 49 -2.54 2.31 1.13
CA LEU A 49 -3.15 3.25 2.07
C LEU A 49 -3.88 2.53 3.19
N PHE A 50 -4.60 1.44 2.88
CA PHE A 50 -5.24 0.62 3.89
C PHE A 50 -4.24 -0.01 4.86
N LEU A 51 -3.14 -0.60 4.35
CA LEU A 51 -2.08 -1.16 5.20
C LEU A 51 -1.47 -0.11 6.14
N GLN A 52 -1.24 1.11 5.64
CA GLN A 52 -0.74 2.22 6.46
C GLN A 52 -1.71 2.61 7.57
N GLN A 53 -2.99 2.77 7.24
CA GLN A 53 -4.04 3.07 8.22
C GLN A 53 -4.19 1.97 9.25
N ALA A 54 -4.15 0.70 8.81
CA ALA A 54 -4.20 -0.45 9.71
C ALA A 54 -3.00 -0.50 10.65
N GLY A 55 -1.79 -0.19 10.17
CA GLY A 55 -0.59 -0.07 10.99
C GLY A 55 -0.75 0.99 12.10
N LYS A 56 -1.19 2.20 11.73
CA LYS A 56 -1.44 3.30 12.70
C LYS A 56 -2.49 2.88 13.74
N GLN A 57 -3.61 2.28 13.32
CA GLN A 57 -4.66 1.83 14.25
C GLN A 57 -4.23 0.69 15.17
N LEU A 58 -3.37 -0.23 14.71
CA LEU A 58 -2.81 -1.29 15.56
C LEU A 58 -1.86 -0.73 16.61
N GLU A 59 -1.05 0.26 16.24
CA GLU A 59 -0.13 0.94 17.16
C GLU A 59 -0.90 1.66 18.27
N GLU A 60 -1.98 2.39 17.92
CA GLU A 60 -2.88 3.04 18.89
C GLU A 60 -3.53 2.04 19.86
N LYS A 61 -3.81 0.81 19.40
CA LYS A 61 -4.35 -0.28 20.21
C LYS A 61 -3.28 -1.04 21.01
N GLY A 62 -2.00 -0.69 20.87
CA GLY A 62 -0.88 -1.30 21.57
C GLY A 62 -0.33 -2.57 20.93
N ASP A 63 -0.82 -2.99 19.76
CA ASP A 63 -0.26 -4.13 19.02
C ASP A 63 0.87 -3.68 18.09
N VAL A 64 1.97 -3.27 18.71
CA VAL A 64 3.15 -2.72 18.01
C VAL A 64 3.76 -3.74 17.04
N LYS A 65 3.71 -5.03 17.38
CA LYS A 65 4.27 -6.09 16.53
C LYS A 65 3.49 -6.20 15.22
N LEU A 66 2.17 -6.25 15.30
CA LEU A 66 1.35 -6.34 14.09
C LEU A 66 1.37 -5.02 13.31
N ALA A 67 1.44 -3.87 14.00
CA ALA A 67 1.62 -2.57 13.36
C ALA A 67 2.88 -2.52 12.49
N GLN A 68 4.04 -2.91 13.04
CA GLN A 68 5.30 -2.99 12.30
C GLN A 68 5.21 -3.96 11.11
N GLN A 69 4.49 -5.07 11.26
CA GLN A 69 4.24 -6.00 10.18
C GLN A 69 3.40 -5.37 9.05
N MET A 70 2.34 -4.63 9.37
CA MET A 70 1.52 -3.93 8.36
C MET A 70 2.32 -2.86 7.62
N THR A 71 3.17 -2.11 8.33
CA THR A 71 4.09 -1.15 7.72
C THR A 71 5.08 -1.85 6.77
N ALA A 72 5.61 -3.01 7.17
CA ALA A 72 6.51 -3.79 6.31
C ALA A 72 5.81 -4.33 5.05
N GLU A 73 4.57 -4.80 5.19
CA GLU A 73 3.75 -5.26 4.06
C GLU A 73 3.39 -4.10 3.12
N ALA A 74 3.16 -2.89 3.63
CA ALA A 74 2.95 -1.70 2.80
C ALA A 74 4.18 -1.37 1.93
N MET A 75 5.39 -1.40 2.52
CA MET A 75 6.65 -1.22 1.77
C MET A 75 6.79 -2.28 0.67
N GLN A 76 6.61 -3.55 1.02
CA GLN A 76 6.71 -4.66 0.05
C GLN A 76 5.69 -4.54 -1.07
N LEU A 77 4.48 -4.08 -0.76
CA LEU A 77 3.43 -3.87 -1.76
C LEU A 77 3.84 -2.77 -2.76
N PHE A 78 4.37 -1.65 -2.27
CA PHE A 78 4.89 -0.59 -3.12
C PHE A 78 6.08 -1.07 -3.97
N ASP A 79 7.08 -1.72 -3.37
CA ASP A 79 8.24 -2.28 -4.08
C ASP A 79 7.80 -3.20 -5.22
N ARG A 80 6.83 -4.08 -4.96
CA ARG A 80 6.28 -5.02 -5.95
C ARG A 80 5.51 -4.30 -7.06
N ALA A 81 4.83 -3.20 -6.74
CA ALA A 81 4.13 -2.39 -7.72
C ALA A 81 5.12 -1.72 -8.68
N ILE A 82 6.09 -0.98 -8.15
CA ILE A 82 7.04 -0.16 -8.94
C ILE A 82 8.13 -0.99 -9.62
N SER A 83 8.42 -2.20 -9.12
CA SER A 83 9.33 -3.14 -9.79
C SER A 83 8.61 -4.06 -10.78
N GLY A 84 7.28 -4.05 -10.78
CA GLY A 84 6.44 -4.99 -11.52
C GLY A 84 5.54 -4.30 -12.54
N LEU A 85 4.23 -4.56 -12.41
CA LEU A 85 3.23 -4.12 -13.38
C LEU A 85 3.13 -2.59 -13.48
N MET A 86 3.43 -1.88 -12.38
CA MET A 86 3.24 -0.43 -12.26
C MET A 86 4.55 0.36 -12.31
N LYS A 87 5.58 -0.19 -12.96
CA LYS A 87 6.90 0.43 -13.06
C LYS A 87 6.95 1.84 -13.66
N HIS A 88 5.92 2.26 -14.41
CA HIS A 88 5.82 3.61 -14.98
C HIS A 88 4.79 4.50 -14.26
N SER A 89 4.18 4.04 -13.17
CA SER A 89 3.12 4.78 -12.49
C SER A 89 3.72 5.82 -11.53
N GLN A 90 3.88 7.06 -11.99
CA GLN A 90 4.35 8.18 -11.16
C GLN A 90 3.55 8.31 -9.85
N LEU A 91 2.23 8.08 -9.91
CA LEU A 91 1.35 8.07 -8.72
C LEU A 91 1.89 7.16 -7.61
N LEU A 92 2.30 5.93 -7.96
CA LEU A 92 2.77 4.96 -6.97
C LEU A 92 4.19 5.25 -6.48
N TYR A 93 5.03 5.85 -7.32
CA TYR A 93 6.33 6.36 -6.86
C TYR A 93 6.15 7.49 -5.84
N PHE A 94 5.27 8.46 -6.13
CA PHE A 94 5.01 9.58 -5.21
C PHE A 94 4.37 9.11 -3.92
N ALA A 95 3.34 8.26 -4.00
CA ALA A 95 2.72 7.69 -2.80
C ALA A 95 3.70 6.89 -1.94
N TYR A 96 4.66 6.18 -2.56
CA TYR A 96 5.69 5.46 -1.82
C TYR A 96 6.72 6.41 -1.19
N ALA A 97 7.14 7.44 -1.93
CA ALA A 97 8.03 8.47 -1.43
C ALA A 97 7.42 9.20 -0.22
N ASP A 98 6.16 9.65 -0.31
CA ASP A 98 5.44 10.30 0.78
C ASP A 98 5.36 9.38 2.02
N PHE A 99 5.09 8.08 1.80
CA PHE A 99 5.04 7.10 2.88
C PHE A 99 6.40 6.90 3.59
N GLU A 100 7.50 6.88 2.85
CA GLU A 100 8.85 6.82 3.44
C GLU A 100 9.25 8.16 4.11
N GLU A 101 8.78 9.29 3.58
CA GLU A 101 9.00 10.63 4.15
C GLU A 101 8.29 10.79 5.49
N GLU A 102 7.01 10.39 5.60
CA GLU A 102 6.27 10.37 6.88
C GLU A 102 7.00 9.57 7.98
N ARG A 103 7.81 8.58 7.57
CA ARG A 103 8.61 7.72 8.44
C ARG A 103 10.04 8.22 8.63
N MET A 104 10.35 9.42 8.15
CA MET A 104 11.66 10.06 8.19
C MET A 104 12.77 9.21 7.53
N LYS A 105 12.43 8.45 6.49
CA LYS A 105 13.35 7.59 5.73
C LYS A 105 13.82 8.29 4.46
N PHE A 106 14.42 9.47 4.60
CA PHE A 106 14.83 10.32 3.48
C PHE A 106 15.80 9.64 2.48
N ASP A 107 16.67 8.74 2.96
CA ASP A 107 17.53 7.94 2.07
C ASP A 107 16.72 7.02 1.14
N ASN A 108 15.59 6.49 1.61
CA ASN A 108 14.70 5.67 0.79
C ASN A 108 13.91 6.54 -0.18
N VAL A 109 13.40 7.69 0.27
CA VAL A 109 12.73 8.69 -0.59
C VAL A 109 13.60 9.04 -1.79
N LYS A 110 14.88 9.37 -1.54
CA LYS A 110 15.83 9.66 -2.61
C LYS A 110 15.98 8.51 -3.60
N LYS A 111 16.14 7.26 -3.11
CA LYS A 111 16.24 6.08 -3.97
C LYS A 111 14.99 5.87 -4.83
N ILE A 112 13.80 6.11 -4.28
CA ILE A 112 12.54 5.99 -5.02
C ILE A 112 12.51 6.99 -6.18
N TYR A 113 12.89 8.25 -5.94
CA TYR A 113 12.95 9.26 -7.01
C TYR A 113 14.08 8.99 -8.01
N ASP A 114 15.26 8.57 -7.56
CA ASP A 114 16.37 8.18 -8.44
C ASP A 114 15.93 7.03 -9.38
N ASN A 115 15.19 6.05 -8.84
CA ASN A 115 14.60 4.96 -9.63
C ASN A 115 13.59 5.46 -10.65
N LEU A 116 12.73 6.43 -10.28
CA LEU A 116 11.76 7.03 -11.18
C LEU A 116 12.46 7.76 -12.34
N LEU A 117 13.46 8.58 -12.03
CA LEU A 117 14.20 9.38 -13.01
C LEU A 117 15.05 8.52 -13.96
N ALA A 118 15.43 7.31 -13.55
CA ALA A 118 16.17 6.36 -14.38
C ALA A 118 15.32 5.69 -15.47
N ILE A 119 13.99 5.90 -15.47
CA ILE A 119 13.10 5.30 -16.47
C ILE A 119 13.07 6.19 -17.72
N ASP A 120 13.46 5.60 -18.85
CA ASP A 120 13.37 6.24 -20.16
C ASP A 120 11.92 6.66 -20.48
N HIS A 121 11.76 7.86 -21.06
CA HIS A 121 10.49 8.47 -21.48
C HIS A 121 9.53 8.95 -20.37
N ILE A 122 10.02 9.18 -19.15
CA ILE A 122 9.24 9.90 -18.13
C ILE A 122 9.45 11.41 -18.30
N ASP A 123 8.35 12.19 -18.31
CA ASP A 123 8.41 13.66 -18.28
C ASP A 123 8.71 14.10 -16.83
N PRO A 124 9.88 14.72 -16.57
CA PRO A 124 10.28 15.13 -15.23
C PRO A 124 9.69 16.48 -14.79
N THR A 125 8.84 17.13 -15.60
CA THR A 125 8.39 18.51 -15.38
C THR A 125 6.97 18.69 -14.84
N LEU A 126 6.30 17.61 -14.43
CA LEU A 126 4.97 17.66 -13.80
C LEU A 126 5.00 18.21 -12.37
#